data_AF-A0A2W2DDS1-F1
#
_entry.id   AF-A0A2W2DDS1-F1
#
_cell.length_a   1.000
_cell.length_b   1.000
_cell.length_c   1.000
_cell.angle_alpha   90.00
_cell.angle_beta   90.00
_cell.angle_gamma   90.00
#
_symmetry.space_group_name_H-M   'P 1'
#
loop_
_entity.id
_entity.type
_entity.pdbx_description
1 polymer ?
#
loop_
_entity_poly.entity_id
_entity_poly.type
_entity_poly.pdbx_seq_one_letter_code
_entity_poly.pdbx_strand_id
1 'polypeptide(L)' 'MNSFPDPTPLVTILAIGPRELPRTEMIEVWLDAGSGSTGQRVMVPVKRLTRSDLDRGEGATALYEYETH' A
#
# COMPACT_ATOMS: atom_id res chain seq x y z
N MET A 1 32.58 -13.51 3.01
CA MET A 1 31.79 -12.38 2.48
C MET A 1 30.34 -12.83 2.50
N ASN A 2 29.59 -12.44 3.54
CA ASN A 2 28.18 -12.77 3.63
C ASN A 2 27.44 -11.76 2.75
N SER A 3 27.03 -12.18 1.56
CA SER A 3 26.06 -11.45 0.78
C SER A 3 24.74 -11.52 1.53
N PHE A 4 24.46 -10.50 2.35
CA PHE A 4 23.09 -10.21 2.73
C PHE A 4 22.34 -9.96 1.41
N PRO A 5 21.20 -10.62 1.15
CA PRO A 5 20.38 -10.17 0.04
C PRO A 5 20.12 -8.68 0.25
N ASP A 6 20.30 -7.90 -0.82
CA ASP A 6 19.86 -6.51 -0.86
C ASP A 6 18.48 -6.43 -0.20
N PRO A 7 18.22 -5.51 0.74
CA PRO A 7 16.89 -5.40 1.31
C PRO A 7 15.96 -5.06 0.15
N THR A 8 15.26 -6.07 -0.37
CA THR A 8 14.24 -5.87 -1.39
C THR A 8 13.40 -4.70 -0.89
N PRO A 9 13.24 -3.60 -1.66
CA PRO A 9 12.37 -2.53 -1.22
C PRO A 9 11.07 -3.19 -0.82
N LEU A 10 10.67 -2.99 0.45
CA LEU A 10 9.48 -3.62 0.98
C LEU A 10 8.31 -2.94 0.29
N VAL A 11 7.94 -3.46 -0.88
CA VAL A 11 6.77 -3.02 -1.62
C VAL A 11 5.59 -3.73 -1.01
N THR A 12 4.74 -2.96 -0.34
CA THR A 12 3.51 -3.45 0.28
C THR A 12 2.34 -3.13 -0.62
N ILE A 13 1.54 -4.13 -0.99
CA ILE A 13 0.30 -3.92 -1.73
C ILE A 13 -0.80 -3.48 -0.75
N LEU A 14 -1.37 -2.32 -0.99
CA LEU A 14 -2.45 -1.72 -0.24
C LEU A 14 -3.73 -1.74 -1.05
N ALA A 15 -4.81 -2.25 -0.48
CA ALA A 15 -6.15 -2.08 -1.04
C ALA A 15 -6.76 -0.79 -0.49
N ILE A 16 -6.93 0.21 -1.35
CA ILE A 16 -7.37 1.56 -0.94
C ILE A 16 -8.73 1.86 -1.56
N GLY A 17 -9.70 2.24 -0.71
CA GLY A 17 -11.02 2.72 -1.11
C GLY A 17 -11.26 4.11 -0.51
N PRO A 18 -11.76 5.10 -1.28
CA PRO A 18 -12.19 5.01 -2.69
C PRO A 18 -11.04 4.82 -3.68
N ARG A 19 -11.37 4.25 -4.84
CA ARG A 19 -10.45 3.94 -5.96
C ARG A 19 -9.69 5.16 -6.49
N GLU A 20 -10.30 6.34 -6.40
CA GLU A 20 -9.63 7.60 -6.65
C GLU A 20 -9.08 8.13 -5.34
N LEU A 21 -7.74 8.28 -5.28
CA LEU A 21 -7.11 8.90 -4.12
C LEU A 21 -7.61 10.34 -3.99
N PRO A 22 -8.03 10.77 -2.79
CA PRO A 22 -8.38 12.16 -2.55
C PRO A 22 -7.17 13.05 -2.88
N ARG A 23 -7.42 14.31 -3.24
CA ARG A 23 -6.37 15.31 -3.55
C ARG A 23 -5.58 15.77 -2.31
N THR A 24 -5.60 15.00 -1.24
CA THR A 24 -4.86 15.25 0.00
C THR A 24 -3.43 14.73 -0.15
N GLU A 25 -2.49 15.30 0.61
CA GLU A 25 -1.10 14.87 0.55
C GLU A 25 -0.89 13.48 1.17
N MET A 26 -1.69 13.17 2.18
CA MET A 26 -1.67 11.93 2.95
C MET A 26 -3.07 11.33 2.97
N ILE A 27 -3.12 10.00 2.98
CA ILE A 27 -4.36 9.25 3.22
C ILE A 27 -4.14 8.22 4.30
N GLU A 28 -5.21 7.91 5.01
CA GLU A 28 -5.20 6.85 6.00
C GLU A 28 -5.65 5.55 5.35
N VAL A 29 -4.81 4.51 5.48
CA VAL A 29 -5.07 3.19 4.90
C VAL A 29 -5.14 2.16 6.00
N TRP A 30 -6.10 1.24 5.88
CA TRP A 30 -6.18 0.09 6.77
C TRP A 30 -5.28 -1.02 6.23
N LEU A 31 -4.18 -1.26 6.93
CA LEU A 31 -3.26 -2.35 6.65
C LEU A 31 -3.70 -3.57 7.46
N ASP A 32 -4.27 -4.58 6.79
CA ASP A 32 -4.58 -5.84 7.44
C ASP A 32 -3.27 -6.62 7.69
N ALA A 33 -2.95 -6.87 8.95
CA ALA A 33 -1.72 -7.57 9.34
C ALA A 33 -1.80 -9.11 9.14
N GLY A 34 -2.79 -9.62 8.40
CA GLY A 34 -2.93 -11.06 8.09
C GLY A 34 -3.24 -11.94 9.30
N SER A 35 -3.49 -11.35 10.47
CA SER A 35 -3.68 -12.07 11.73
C SER A 35 -5.08 -11.88 12.34
N GLY A 36 -6.05 -11.45 11.54
CA GLY A 36 -7.48 -11.50 11.86
C GLY A 36 -8.01 -10.50 12.90
N SER A 37 -7.15 -9.80 13.66
CA SER A 37 -7.61 -8.96 14.80
C SER A 37 -6.93 -7.59 14.92
N THR A 38 -5.88 -7.30 14.16
CA THR A 38 -5.12 -6.05 14.27
C THR A 38 -4.74 -5.53 12.90
N GLY A 39 -5.73 -4.97 12.19
CA GLY A 39 -5.38 -4.06 11.11
C GLY A 39 -4.92 -2.73 11.70
N GLN A 40 -3.82 -2.19 11.18
CA GLN A 40 -3.30 -0.89 11.62
C GLN A 40 -3.74 0.19 10.63
N ARG A 41 -4.21 1.32 11.14
CA ARG A 41 -4.40 2.53 10.33
C ARG A 41 -3.05 3.19 10.16
N VAL A 42 -2.61 3.33 8.92
CA VAL A 42 -1.30 3.92 8.60
C VAL A 42 -1.52 5.10 7.68
N MET A 43 -0.92 6.23 8.03
CA MET A 43 -0.93 7.43 7.20
C MET A 43 0.15 7.29 6.13
N VAL A 44 -0.26 7.15 4.87
CA VAL A 44 0.66 7.04 3.73
C VAL A 44 0.55 8.28 2.83
N PRO A 45 1.67 8.80 2.34
CA PRO A 45 1.67 9.89 1.37
C PRO A 45 1.16 9.39 0.01
N VAL A 46 0.18 10.07 -0.56
CA VAL A 46 -0.39 9.77 -1.89
C VAL A 46 0.70 9.77 -2.97
N LYS A 47 1.72 10.60 -2.79
CA LYS A 47 2.88 10.74 -3.68
C LYS A 47 3.75 9.48 -3.77
N ARG A 48 3.66 8.58 -2.79
CA ARG A 48 4.38 7.29 -2.73
C ARG A 48 3.49 6.10 -3.06
N LEU A 49 2.24 6.34 -3.43
CA LEU A 49 1.32 5.30 -3.86
C LEU A 49 1.34 5.23 -5.38
N THR A 50 1.82 4.11 -5.90
CA THR A 50 1.76 3.81 -7.33
C THR A 50 0.63 2.83 -7.55
N ARG A 51 -0.24 3.06 -8.53
CA ARG A 51 -1.30 2.09 -8.84
C ARG A 51 -0.65 0.80 -9.31
N SER A 52 -0.98 -0.31 -8.67
CA SER A 52 -0.40 -1.60 -9.03
C SER A 52 -1.02 -2.10 -10.33
N ASP A 53 -0.21 -2.70 -11.20
CA ASP A 53 -0.69 -3.40 -12.40
C ASP A 53 -1.54 -4.64 -12.05
N LEU A 54 -1.51 -5.09 -10.79
CA LEU A 54 -2.39 -6.15 -10.27
C LEU A 54 -3.85 -5.68 -10.09
N ASP A 55 -4.09 -4.37 -10.09
CA ASP A 55 -5.42 -3.78 -9.98
C ASP A 55 -6.24 -4.03 -11.26
N ARG A 56 -7.10 -5.05 -11.25
CA ARG A 56 -8.02 -5.37 -12.37
C ARG A 56 -9.10 -4.34 -12.64
N GLY A 57 -9.30 -3.45 -11.69
CA GLY A 57 -10.27 -2.39 -11.79
C GLY A 57 -11.71 -2.71 -11.49
N GLU A 58 -11.90 -3.69 -10.62
CA GLU A 58 -13.21 -4.11 -10.17
C GLU A 58 -13.53 -3.52 -8.79
N GLY A 59 -14.73 -2.94 -8.67
CA GLY A 59 -15.27 -2.43 -7.40
C GLY A 59 -14.83 -1.01 -7.02
N ALA A 60 -15.05 -0.67 -5.75
CA ALA A 60 -14.82 0.67 -5.20
C ALA A 60 -13.39 0.90 -4.66
N THR A 61 -12.55 -0.14 -4.69
CA THR A 61 -11.17 -0.16 -4.20
C THR A 61 -10.19 -0.27 -5.38
N ALA A 62 -8.97 0.24 -5.20
CA ALA A 62 -7.83 0.00 -6.09
C ALA A 62 -6.65 -0.58 -5.31
N LEU A 63 -5.84 -1.38 -5.98
CA LEU A 63 -4.56 -1.85 -5.43
C LEU A 63 -3.46 -0.82 -5.72
N TYR A 64 -2.75 -0.44 -4.68
CA TYR A 64 -1.61 0.47 -4.73
C TYR A 64 -0.37 -0.20 -4.16
N GLU A 65 0.75 -0.04 -4.85
CA GLU A 65 2.08 -0.35 -4.35
C GLU A 65 2.56 0.80 -3.49
N TYR A 66 2.87 0.49 -2.24
CA TYR A 66 3.48 1.41 -1.30
C TYR A 66 4.92 0.99 -1.02
N GLU A 67 5.85 1.88 -1.37
CA GLU A 67 7.26 1.69 -1.12
C GLU A 67 7.59 2.14 0.32
N THR A 68 7.77 1.16 1.21
CA THR A 68 8.35 1.42 2.54
C THR A 68 9.87 1.44 2.43
N HIS A 69 10.41 2.66 2.40
CA HIS A 69 11.83 2.97 2.54
C HIS A 69 12.26 3.00 4.02
#